data_AF-A0A354PDA8-F1
#
_entry.id   AF-A0A354PDA8-F1
#
_cell.length_a   1.000
_cell.length_b   1.000
_cell.length_c   1.000
_cell.angle_alpha   90.00
_cell.angle_beta   90.00
_cell.angle_gamma   90.00
#
_symmetry.space_group_name_H-M   'P 1'
#
loop_
_entity.id
_entity.type
_entity.pdbx_description
1 polymer ?
#
loop_
_entity_poly.entity_id
_entity_poly.type
_entity_poly.pdbx_seq_one_letter_code
_entity_poly.pdbx_strand_id
1 'polypeptide(L)'
;GGTNYEYEVSPGGDRYRRGVYVVIKRGAPYPSFINFDASARLTCTTERSRSNTPLQALTLLNDPVYVEATKALAVRAATDAQHQSLESAIEAAFRRVTARRPRVSETRTLVQLYQDQLRAVTESPKTANQLITDVQLPRDVSPADFSAWYSVATVLMNLHETITKE
;
A
#
# COMPACT_ATOMS: atom_id res chain seq x y z
N GLY A 1 -8.41 16.52 32.26
CA GLY A 1 -9.42 15.58 31.75
C GLY A 1 -8.96 15.06 30.41
N GLY A 2 -8.31 13.90 30.39
CA GLY A 2 -7.75 13.30 29.18
C GLY A 2 -8.36 11.92 28.99
N THR A 3 -9.49 11.85 28.32
CA THR A 3 -10.03 10.58 27.83
C THR A 3 -9.22 10.21 26.59
N ASN A 4 -8.39 9.17 26.70
CA ASN A 4 -7.82 8.50 25.54
C ASN A 4 -8.99 8.03 24.66
N TYR A 5 -9.05 8.53 23.43
CA TYR A 5 -10.04 8.08 22.46
C TYR A 5 -9.43 6.92 21.69
N GLU A 6 -9.92 5.72 21.96
CA GLU A 6 -9.59 4.55 21.18
C GLU A 6 -10.44 4.56 19.90
N TYR A 7 -9.80 4.49 18.74
CA TYR A 7 -10.50 4.44 17.46
C TYR A 7 -10.98 3.00 17.24
N GLU A 8 -12.28 2.78 17.44
CA GLU A 8 -12.91 1.51 17.09
C GLU A 8 -13.01 1.38 15.56
N VAL A 9 -12.47 0.28 15.02
CA VAL A 9 -12.59 -0.05 13.60
C VAL A 9 -14.05 -0.35 13.29
N SER A 10 -14.62 0.33 12.30
CA SER A 10 -16.00 0.09 11.87
C SER A 10 -16.17 -1.37 11.40
N PRO A 11 -17.24 -2.08 11.82
CA PRO A 11 -17.43 -3.47 11.44
C PRO A 11 -17.77 -3.62 9.96
N GLY A 12 -17.42 -4.77 9.38
CA GLY A 12 -17.84 -5.17 8.03
C GLY A 12 -17.22 -4.34 6.92
N GLY A 13 -18.01 -4.00 5.89
CA GLY A 13 -17.55 -3.25 4.72
C GLY A 13 -17.31 -1.75 4.97
N ASP A 14 -17.85 -1.23 6.07
CA ASP A 14 -17.75 0.20 6.43
C ASP A 14 -16.31 0.63 6.77
N ARG A 15 -15.41 -0.31 7.08
CA ARG A 15 -13.98 -0.04 7.25
C ARG A 15 -13.27 0.40 5.96
N TYR A 16 -13.79 0.02 4.79
CA TYR A 16 -13.14 0.26 3.49
C TYR A 16 -13.66 1.51 2.77
N ARG A 17 -14.61 2.23 3.36
CA ARG A 17 -15.16 3.45 2.77
C ARG A 17 -14.11 4.56 2.78
N ARG A 18 -14.07 5.37 1.72
CA ARG A 18 -13.26 6.61 1.70
C ARG A 18 -13.75 7.53 2.82
N GLY A 19 -12.91 7.78 3.82
CA GLY A 19 -13.18 8.77 4.85
C GLY A 19 -13.11 10.18 4.26
N VAL A 20 -14.25 10.88 4.17
CA VAL A 20 -14.30 12.30 3.75
C VAL A 20 -14.12 13.21 4.96
N TYR A 21 -14.69 12.82 6.10
CA TYR A 21 -14.59 13.52 7.37
C TYR A 21 -14.15 12.54 8.46
N VAL A 22 -13.02 12.81 9.09
CA VAL A 22 -12.57 12.10 10.30
C VAL A 22 -12.71 13.05 11.47
N VAL A 23 -13.29 12.58 12.58
CA VAL A 23 -13.42 13.38 13.80
C VAL A 23 -12.03 13.60 14.38
N ILE A 24 -11.52 14.83 14.29
CA ILE A 24 -10.23 15.21 14.89
C ILE A 24 -10.51 15.95 16.20
N LYS A 25 -10.14 15.37 17.36
CA LYS A 25 -10.16 16.05 18.65
C LYS A 25 -8.79 16.65 18.96
N ARG A 26 -8.78 17.80 19.64
CA ARG A 26 -7.55 18.60 19.92
C ARG A 26 -6.45 17.81 20.65
N GLY A 27 -6.79 16.76 21.41
CA GLY A 27 -5.86 15.90 22.14
C GLY A 27 -5.73 14.46 21.63
N ALA A 28 -6.38 14.10 20.53
CA ALA A 28 -6.34 12.75 19.96
C ALA A 28 -6.39 12.83 18.42
N PRO A 29 -5.26 13.20 17.79
CA PRO A 29 -5.18 13.24 16.33
C PRO A 29 -5.23 11.81 15.78
N TYR A 30 -5.76 11.65 14.56
CA TYR A 30 -5.75 10.35 13.89
C TYR A 30 -4.30 9.93 13.59
N PRO A 31 -3.85 8.71 13.97
CA PRO A 31 -2.44 8.33 13.89
C PRO A 31 -1.81 8.53 12.51
N SER A 32 -2.51 8.13 11.44
CA SER A 32 -1.98 8.31 10.08
C SER A 32 -1.84 9.79 9.69
N PHE A 33 -2.66 10.71 10.23
CA PHE A 33 -2.52 12.14 9.95
C PHE A 33 -1.29 12.76 10.61
N ILE A 34 -0.92 12.32 11.81
CA ILE A 34 0.33 12.74 12.46
C ILE A 34 1.53 12.35 11.59
N ASN A 35 1.50 11.13 11.03
CA ASN A 35 2.58 10.62 10.19
C ASN A 35 2.64 11.34 8.82
N PHE A 36 1.51 11.83 8.29
CA PHE A 36 1.47 12.66 7.07
C PHE A 36 1.45 14.17 7.37
N ASP A 37 2.29 14.62 8.31
CA ASP A 37 2.57 16.03 8.59
C ASP A 37 1.33 16.90 8.92
N ALA A 38 0.29 16.32 9.54
CA ALA A 38 -0.83 17.13 10.02
C ALA A 38 -0.36 18.09 11.13
N SER A 39 -0.53 19.39 10.89
CA SER A 39 -0.17 20.45 11.82
C SER A 39 -0.87 20.27 13.18
N ALA A 40 -0.11 20.37 14.27
CA ALA A 40 -0.66 20.43 15.61
C ALA A 40 -1.58 21.67 15.76
N ARG A 41 -2.83 21.49 16.20
CA ARG A 41 -3.80 22.59 16.37
C ARG A 41 -3.60 23.41 17.66
N LEU A 42 -2.38 23.40 18.21
CA LEU A 42 -2.01 24.14 19.41
C LEU A 42 -1.33 25.49 19.08
N THR A 43 -0.92 25.68 17.83
CA THR A 43 -0.20 26.87 17.36
C THR A 43 -0.57 27.17 15.90
N CYS A 44 -0.51 28.45 15.50
CA CYS A 44 -0.68 28.84 14.10
C CYS A 44 0.52 28.38 13.27
N THR A 45 0.29 27.48 12.31
CA THR A 45 1.27 27.10 11.28
C THR A 45 0.89 27.75 9.97
N THR A 46 1.76 28.63 9.47
CA THR A 46 1.59 29.37 8.20
C THR A 46 2.04 28.57 6.97
N GLU A 47 2.84 27.52 7.16
CA GLU A 47 3.36 26.68 6.08
C GLU A 47 3.38 25.21 6.51
N ARG A 48 3.05 24.29 5.60
CA ARG A 48 3.19 22.85 5.84
C ARG A 48 4.61 22.43 5.49
N SER A 49 5.34 21.86 6.44
CA SER A 49 6.63 21.22 6.17
C SER A 49 6.41 19.99 5.27
N ARG A 50 7.00 19.98 4.06
CA ARG A 50 7.13 18.75 3.25
C ARG A 50 8.26 17.92 3.86
N SER A 51 7.93 16.96 4.72
CA SER A 51 8.93 16.04 5.27
C SER A 51 9.00 14.78 4.40
N ASN A 52 10.09 14.54 3.64
CA ASN A 52 10.29 13.25 2.96
C ASN A 52 10.80 12.14 3.91
N THR A 53 10.53 12.28 5.22
CA THR A 53 11.26 11.53 6.24
C THR A 53 11.06 10.01 6.10
N PRO A 54 12.10 9.20 6.34
CA PRO A 54 12.04 7.73 6.30
C PRO A 54 10.91 7.11 7.16
N LEU A 55 10.42 7.85 8.15
CA LEU A 55 9.30 7.48 9.02
C LEU A 55 7.95 7.37 8.28
N GLN A 56 7.74 8.15 7.20
CA GLN A 56 6.55 8.03 6.36
C GLN A 56 6.58 6.75 5.52
N ALA A 57 7.74 6.39 4.96
CA ALA A 57 7.92 5.10 4.28
C ALA A 57 7.75 3.91 5.24
N LEU A 58 8.23 4.04 6.49
CA LEU A 58 8.02 3.01 7.52
C LEU A 58 6.55 2.90 7.94
N THR A 59 5.81 4.01 7.97
CA THR A 59 4.37 4.01 8.26
C THR A 59 3.60 3.35 7.12
N LEU A 60 3.90 3.65 5.87
CA LEU A 60 3.30 2.98 4.71
C LEU A 60 3.59 1.48 4.68
N LEU A 61 4.78 1.08 5.16
CA LEU A 61 5.17 -0.32 5.23
C LEU A 61 4.47 -1.10 6.35
N ASN A 62 4.02 -0.44 7.43
CA ASN A 62 3.55 -1.10 8.65
C ASN A 62 2.11 -0.76 9.08
N ASP A 63 1.50 0.30 8.55
CA ASP A 63 0.11 0.65 8.89
C ASP A 63 -0.83 -0.41 8.28
N PRO A 64 -1.72 -1.04 9.08
CA PRO A 64 -2.59 -2.13 8.64
C PRO A 64 -3.39 -1.80 7.38
N VAL A 65 -3.79 -0.54 7.19
CA VAL A 65 -4.57 -0.10 6.03
C VAL A 65 -3.76 -0.22 4.74
N TYR A 66 -2.48 0.15 4.77
CA TYR A 66 -1.62 0.07 3.59
C TYR A 66 -1.16 -1.36 3.31
N VAL A 67 -0.94 -2.17 4.35
CA VAL A 67 -0.66 -3.59 4.19
C VAL A 67 -1.85 -4.31 3.55
N GLU A 68 -3.08 -4.03 3.99
CA GLU A 68 -4.29 -4.59 3.38
C GLU A 68 -4.51 -4.10 1.96
N ALA A 69 -4.31 -2.81 1.69
CA ALA A 69 -4.39 -2.26 0.34
C ALA A 69 -3.36 -2.89 -0.59
N THR A 70 -2.14 -3.12 -0.10
CA THR A 70 -1.05 -3.78 -0.83
C THR A 70 -1.40 -5.24 -1.13
N LYS A 71 -1.91 -5.98 -0.14
CA LYS A 71 -2.42 -7.36 -0.32
C LYS A 71 -3.54 -7.39 -1.37
N ALA A 72 -4.51 -6.48 -1.30
CA ALA A 72 -5.61 -6.40 -2.27
C ALA A 72 -5.14 -6.04 -3.69
N LEU A 73 -4.17 -5.13 -3.82
CA LEU A 73 -3.54 -4.78 -5.09
C LEU A 73 -2.79 -5.97 -5.68
N ALA A 74 -2.05 -6.71 -4.84
CA ALA A 74 -1.32 -7.90 -5.25
C ALA A 74 -2.25 -9.01 -5.75
N VAL A 75 -3.36 -9.29 -5.05
CA VAL A 75 -4.38 -10.25 -5.52
C VAL A 75 -4.91 -9.84 -6.88
N ARG A 76 -5.30 -8.57 -7.05
CA ARG A 76 -5.82 -8.07 -8.33
C ARG A 76 -4.80 -8.16 -9.45
N ALA A 77 -3.55 -7.77 -9.20
CA ALA A 77 -2.50 -7.82 -10.20
C ALA A 77 -2.16 -9.26 -10.61
N ALA A 78 -2.17 -10.19 -9.64
CA ALA A 78 -2.02 -11.61 -9.89
C ALA A 78 -3.16 -12.18 -10.76
N THR A 79 -4.42 -11.83 -10.47
CA THR A 79 -5.57 -12.23 -11.29
C THR A 79 -5.52 -11.61 -12.68
N ASP A 80 -5.20 -10.32 -12.78
CA ASP A 80 -5.06 -9.61 -14.04
C ASP A 80 -3.98 -10.30 -14.90
N ALA A 81 -2.84 -10.72 -14.32
CA ALA A 81 -1.77 -11.44 -15.03
C ALA A 81 -2.15 -12.82 -15.59
N GLN A 82 -3.29 -13.39 -15.20
CA GLN A 82 -3.77 -14.66 -15.77
C GLN A 82 -4.45 -14.49 -17.13
N HIS A 83 -4.91 -13.27 -17.42
CA HIS A 83 -5.70 -12.96 -18.61
C HIS A 83 -4.94 -12.08 -19.61
N GLN A 84 -3.74 -11.62 -19.28
CA GLN A 84 -2.92 -10.73 -20.10
C GLN A 84 -1.43 -10.92 -19.82
N SER A 85 -0.57 -10.30 -20.63
CA SER A 85 0.88 -10.31 -20.42
C SER A 85 1.28 -9.69 -19.08
N LEU A 86 2.45 -10.11 -18.55
CA LEU A 86 3.02 -9.56 -17.32
C LEU A 86 3.18 -8.04 -17.41
N GLU A 87 3.64 -7.54 -18.55
CA GLU A 87 3.81 -6.12 -18.82
C GLU A 87 2.48 -5.36 -18.75
N SER A 88 1.41 -5.92 -19.32
CA SER A 88 0.06 -5.34 -19.27
C SER A 88 -0.51 -5.35 -17.85
N ALA A 89 -0.27 -6.41 -17.08
CA ALA A 89 -0.67 -6.49 -15.68
C ALA A 89 0.07 -5.45 -14.80
N ILE A 90 1.37 -5.27 -15.03
CA ILE A 90 2.17 -4.23 -14.36
C ILE A 90 1.66 -2.84 -14.75
N GLU A 91 1.40 -2.56 -16.03
CA GLU A 91 0.84 -1.27 -16.46
C GLU A 91 -0.53 -1.00 -15.82
N ALA A 92 -1.40 -2.01 -15.75
CA ALA A 92 -2.70 -1.88 -15.10
C ALA A 92 -2.55 -1.58 -13.60
N ALA A 93 -1.69 -2.31 -12.89
CA ALA A 93 -1.40 -2.06 -11.48
C ALA A 93 -0.81 -0.67 -11.25
N PHE A 94 0.17 -0.26 -12.07
CA PHE A 94 0.80 1.05 -12.02
C PHE A 94 -0.22 2.19 -12.17
N ARG A 95 -1.09 2.09 -13.20
CA ARG A 95 -2.13 3.08 -13.47
C ARG A 95 -3.17 3.18 -12.37
N ARG A 96 -3.52 2.08 -11.71
CA ARG A 96 -4.50 2.09 -10.60
C ARG A 96 -4.02 2.94 -9.43
N VAL A 97 -2.71 2.97 -9.22
CA VAL A 97 -2.09 3.62 -8.06
C VAL A 97 -1.66 5.06 -8.40
N THR A 98 -1.05 5.28 -9.57
CA THR A 98 -0.46 6.58 -9.95
C THR A 98 -1.32 7.39 -10.93
N ALA A 99 -2.39 6.82 -11.47
CA ALA A 99 -3.22 7.39 -12.55
C ALA A 99 -2.48 7.76 -13.86
N ARG A 100 -1.18 7.46 -13.99
CA ARG A 100 -0.39 7.67 -15.22
C ARG A 100 0.08 6.35 -15.82
N ARG A 101 0.47 6.36 -17.09
CA ARG A 101 1.16 5.21 -17.69
C ARG A 101 2.63 5.15 -17.22
N PRO A 102 3.18 3.96 -16.94
CA PRO A 102 4.60 3.81 -16.68
C PRO A 102 5.41 4.09 -17.96
N ARG A 103 6.63 4.57 -17.78
CA ARG A 103 7.63 4.67 -18.83
C ARG A 103 8.19 3.27 -19.12
N VAL A 104 8.73 3.08 -20.31
CA VAL A 104 9.32 1.78 -20.74
C VAL A 104 10.39 1.29 -19.76
N SER A 105 11.22 2.20 -19.24
CA SER A 105 12.24 1.87 -18.23
C SER A 105 11.63 1.37 -16.91
N GLU A 106 10.54 2.00 -16.46
CA GLU A 106 9.86 1.65 -15.21
C GLU A 106 9.19 0.28 -15.32
N THR A 107 8.49 0.03 -16.44
CA THR A 107 7.90 -1.30 -16.71
C THR A 107 8.98 -2.37 -16.70
N ARG A 108 10.13 -2.14 -17.34
CA ARG A 108 11.24 -3.09 -17.38
C ARG A 108 11.78 -3.40 -15.99
N THR A 109 11.98 -2.37 -15.15
CA THR A 109 12.44 -2.55 -13.76
C THR A 109 11.43 -3.33 -12.93
N LEU A 110 10.13 -3.06 -13.09
CA LEU A 110 9.07 -3.77 -12.36
C LEU A 110 8.92 -5.23 -12.81
N VAL A 111 9.07 -5.51 -14.10
CA VAL A 111 9.11 -6.90 -14.63
C VAL A 111 10.29 -7.66 -14.04
N GLN A 112 11.47 -7.03 -14.02
CA GLN A 112 12.66 -7.65 -13.44
C GLN A 112 12.48 -7.93 -11.95
N LEU A 113 11.96 -6.95 -11.20
CA LEU A 113 11.64 -7.12 -9.77
C LEU A 113 10.68 -8.30 -9.53
N TYR A 114 9.63 -8.42 -10.34
CA TYR A 114 8.69 -9.55 -10.25
C TYR A 114 9.40 -10.89 -10.43
N GLN A 115 10.22 -11.01 -11.49
CA GLN A 115 10.94 -12.25 -11.81
C GLN A 115 11.96 -12.62 -10.74
N ASP A 116 12.70 -11.64 -10.22
CA ASP A 116 13.69 -11.84 -9.17
C ASP A 116 13.01 -12.32 -7.88
N GLN A 117 11.85 -11.74 -7.52
CA GLN A 117 11.12 -12.16 -6.33
C GLN A 117 10.42 -13.50 -6.49
N LEU A 118 9.88 -13.79 -7.68
CA LEU A 118 9.34 -15.13 -7.96
C LEU A 118 10.42 -16.19 -7.77
N ARG A 119 11.65 -15.93 -8.25
CA ARG A 119 12.80 -16.84 -8.07
C ARG A 119 13.18 -16.99 -6.59
N ALA A 120 13.34 -15.88 -5.87
CA ALA A 120 13.71 -15.89 -4.45
C ALA A 120 12.69 -16.65 -3.60
N VAL A 121 11.39 -16.48 -3.88
CA VAL A 121 10.31 -17.19 -3.18
C VAL A 121 10.30 -18.68 -3.53
N THR A 122 10.57 -19.04 -4.78
CA THR A 122 10.69 -20.43 -5.20
C THR A 122 11.85 -21.13 -4.48
N GLU A 123 12.95 -20.42 -4.23
CA GLU A 123 14.11 -20.92 -3.48
C GLU A 123 13.89 -20.94 -1.95
N SER A 124 13.04 -20.07 -1.42
CA SER A 124 12.79 -19.92 0.03
C SER A 124 11.31 -19.62 0.35
N PRO A 125 10.43 -20.64 0.39
CA PRO A 125 8.99 -20.45 0.51
C PRO A 125 8.49 -20.04 1.91
N LYS A 126 9.35 -20.04 2.94
CA LYS A 126 8.95 -19.75 4.33
C LYS A 126 8.35 -18.35 4.50
N THR A 127 8.94 -17.34 3.85
CA THR A 127 8.50 -15.94 3.96
C THR A 127 7.16 -15.70 3.27
N ALA A 128 6.92 -16.38 2.14
CA ALA A 128 5.68 -16.25 1.37
C ALA A 128 4.46 -16.75 2.15
N ASN A 129 4.61 -17.85 2.90
CA ASN A 129 3.50 -18.41 3.69
C ASN A 129 3.03 -17.49 4.83
N GLN A 130 3.94 -16.68 5.41
CA GLN A 130 3.58 -15.70 6.44
C GLN A 130 2.75 -14.54 5.87
N LEU A 131 3.00 -14.14 4.62
CA LEU A 131 2.29 -13.04 3.96
C LEU A 131 0.84 -13.41 3.60
N ILE A 132 0.56 -14.70 3.39
CA ILE A 132 -0.72 -15.22 2.90
C ILE A 132 -1.70 -15.53 4.04
N THR A 133 -1.24 -15.60 5.30
CA THR A 133 -2.03 -16.12 6.43
C THR A 133 -3.41 -15.45 6.59
N ASP A 134 -3.54 -14.17 6.21
CA ASP A 134 -4.79 -13.40 6.32
C ASP A 134 -5.41 -13.02 4.96
N VAL A 135 -5.03 -13.68 3.86
CA VAL A 135 -5.49 -13.35 2.50
C VAL A 135 -6.17 -14.56 1.86
N GLN A 136 -7.41 -14.37 1.42
CA GLN A 136 -8.08 -15.32 0.53
C GLN A 136 -7.55 -15.15 -0.89
N LEU A 137 -6.73 -16.10 -1.32
CA LEU A 137 -6.23 -16.14 -2.70
C LEU A 137 -7.29 -16.74 -3.63
N PRO A 138 -7.46 -16.18 -4.84
CA PRO A 138 -8.20 -16.85 -5.92
C PRO A 138 -7.60 -18.22 -6.21
N ARG A 139 -8.44 -19.19 -6.61
CA ARG A 139 -8.03 -20.60 -6.83
C ARG A 139 -6.88 -20.74 -7.81
N ASP A 140 -6.78 -19.82 -8.76
CA ASP A 140 -5.84 -19.90 -9.86
C ASP A 140 -4.51 -19.19 -9.54
N VAL A 141 -4.39 -18.50 -8.40
CA VAL A 141 -3.17 -17.75 -8.02
C VAL A 141 -2.32 -18.58 -7.07
N SER A 142 -1.07 -18.85 -7.45
CA SER A 142 -0.13 -19.56 -6.57
C SER A 142 0.36 -18.66 -5.42
N PRO A 143 0.67 -19.24 -4.24
CA PRO A 143 1.33 -18.53 -3.15
C PRO A 143 2.61 -17.80 -3.56
N ALA A 144 3.38 -18.39 -4.47
CA ALA A 144 4.64 -17.81 -4.95
C ALA A 144 4.37 -16.57 -5.83
N ASP A 145 3.42 -16.68 -6.77
CA ASP A 145 3.01 -15.55 -7.61
C ASP A 145 2.45 -14.40 -6.77
N PHE A 146 1.62 -14.71 -5.77
CA PHE A 146 1.11 -13.70 -4.85
C PHE A 146 2.23 -12.96 -4.12
N SER A 147 3.24 -13.67 -3.61
CA SER A 147 4.37 -13.06 -2.89
C SER A 147 5.22 -12.17 -3.80
N ALA A 148 5.42 -12.58 -5.07
CA ALA A 148 6.09 -11.75 -6.06
C ALA A 148 5.29 -10.48 -6.37
N TRP A 149 3.97 -10.61 -6.59
CA TRP A 149 3.07 -9.47 -6.79
C TRP A 149 2.96 -8.57 -5.57
N TYR A 150 3.03 -9.12 -4.36
CA TYR A 150 3.03 -8.36 -3.11
C TYR A 150 4.26 -7.44 -3.02
N SER A 151 5.43 -7.92 -3.44
CA SER A 151 6.65 -7.12 -3.50
C SER A 151 6.51 -5.96 -4.49
N VAL A 152 5.98 -6.23 -5.69
CA VAL A 152 5.70 -5.20 -6.70
C VAL A 152 4.69 -4.19 -6.18
N ALA A 153 3.58 -4.65 -5.59
CA ALA A 153 2.54 -3.81 -5.01
C ALA A 153 3.11 -2.93 -3.88
N THR A 154 3.99 -3.47 -3.04
CA THR A 154 4.66 -2.72 -1.97
C THR A 154 5.48 -1.57 -2.56
N VAL A 155 6.27 -1.82 -3.62
CA VAL A 155 7.02 -0.77 -4.30
C VAL A 155 6.09 0.29 -4.88
N LEU A 156 5.02 -0.12 -5.58
CA LEU A 156 4.06 0.82 -6.16
C LEU A 156 3.38 1.70 -5.11
N MET A 157 2.96 1.12 -3.99
CA MET A 157 2.30 1.84 -2.90
C MET A 157 3.24 2.81 -2.18
N ASN A 158 4.56 2.56 -2.22
CA ASN A 158 5.58 3.41 -1.61
C ASN A 158 6.21 4.43 -2.58
N LEU A 159 5.77 4.49 -3.85
CA LEU A 159 6.23 5.52 -4.78
C LEU A 159 5.77 6.90 -4.31
N HIS A 160 6.64 7.91 -4.43
CA HIS A 160 6.29 9.29 -4.09
C HIS A 160 5.07 9.79 -4.87
N GLU A 161 4.95 9.39 -6.12
CA GLU A 161 3.84 9.73 -7.02
C GLU A 161 2.49 9.12 -6.58
N THR A 162 2.53 8.05 -5.79
CA THR A 162 1.35 7.44 -5.17
C THR A 162 0.90 8.22 -3.95
N ILE A 163 1.86 8.72 -3.17
CA ILE A 163 1.65 9.35 -1.87
C ILE A 163 1.28 10.82 -2.03
N THR A 164 1.88 11.49 -3.02
CA THR A 164 1.72 12.94 -3.24
C THR A 164 1.19 13.21 -4.64
N LYS A 165 0.15 14.04 -4.72
CA LYS A 165 -0.26 14.70 -5.97
C LYS A 165 0.67 15.88 -6.23
N GLU A 166 1.38 15.86 -7.36
CA GLU A 166 1.93 17.08 -7.96
C GLU A 166 0.93 17.70 -8.94
#